data_AF-C7JAA5-F1
#
_entry.id   AF-C7JAA5-F1
#
_cell.length_a   1.000
_cell.length_b   1.000
_cell.length_c   1.000
_cell.angle_alpha   90.00
_cell.angle_beta   90.00
_cell.angle_gamma   90.00
#
_symmetry.space_group_name_H-M   'P 1'
#
loop_
_entity.id
_entity.type
_entity.pdbx_description
1 polymer ?
#
loop_
_entity_poly.entity_id
_entity_poly.type
_entity_poly.pdbx_seq_one_letter_code
_entity_poly.pdbx_strand_id
1 'polypeptide(L)'
;GEQDVRNHPVLIHCKRGKHRTGCLVGCFRKLQNWCLSSVFEEYHRYAAGKSRLSDLKFIESFDVNCMTDCLLRLIYHYHGCLQKSKRLAYSER
;
A
#
# COMPACT_ATOMS: atom_id res chain seq x y z
N GLY A 1 3.36 1.68 16.46
CA GLY A 1 3.80 2.13 15.14
C GLY A 1 2.74 3.05 14.60
N GLU A 2 3.00 4.36 14.60
CA GLU A 2 2.10 5.32 13.96
C GLU A 2 2.22 5.18 12.44
N GLN A 3 1.08 5.08 11.77
CA GLN A 3 1.01 5.23 10.32
C GLN A 3 1.37 6.68 9.99
N ASP A 4 2.35 6.87 9.13
CA ASP A 4 2.76 8.21 8.70
C ASP A 4 1.64 8.87 7.88
N VAL A 5 0.87 9.73 8.53
CA VAL A 5 -0.29 10.41 7.94
C VAL A 5 0.07 11.70 7.21
N ARG A 6 1.35 12.05 7.05
CA ARG A 6 1.79 13.34 6.48
C ARG A 6 1.25 13.61 5.08
N ASN A 7 0.98 12.57 4.31
CA ASN A 7 0.45 12.68 2.96
C ASN A 7 -1.09 12.69 2.92
N HIS A 8 -1.77 12.35 4.02
CA HIS A 8 -3.22 12.31 4.07
C HIS A 8 -3.82 13.70 4.28
N PRO A 9 -4.94 14.04 3.58
CA PRO A 9 -5.71 13.20 2.67
C PRO A 9 -5.08 13.05 1.25
N VAL A 10 -5.09 11.83 0.71
CA VAL A 10 -4.64 11.53 -0.67
C VAL A 10 -5.80 11.11 -1.55
N LEU A 11 -5.91 11.71 -2.75
CA LEU A 11 -6.81 11.24 -3.81
C LEU A 11 -6.03 10.37 -4.81
N ILE A 12 -6.41 9.10 -4.94
CA ILE A 12 -5.89 8.20 -5.96
C ILE A 12 -6.84 8.20 -7.15
N HIS A 13 -6.37 8.60 -8.33
CA HIS A 13 -7.18 8.56 -9.55
C HIS A 13 -6.40 8.20 -10.81
N CYS A 14 -7.14 7.84 -11.85
CA CYS A 14 -6.65 7.78 -13.22
C CYS A 14 -7.67 8.48 -14.13
N LYS A 15 -7.61 8.28 -15.45
CA LYS A 15 -8.54 8.94 -16.38
C LYS A 15 -10.03 8.66 -16.05
N ARG A 16 -10.34 7.45 -15.58
CA ARG A 16 -11.73 7.04 -15.27
C ARG A 16 -11.92 6.47 -13.88
N GLY A 17 -10.87 6.40 -13.07
CA GLY A 17 -10.92 5.74 -11.75
C GLY A 17 -11.18 4.22 -11.79
N LYS A 18 -10.98 3.55 -12.94
CA LYS A 18 -11.35 2.13 -13.11
C LYS A 18 -10.15 1.20 -13.06
N HIS A 19 -9.40 1.08 -14.16
CA HIS A 19 -8.37 0.05 -14.32
C HIS A 19 -7.15 0.29 -13.44
N ARG A 20 -6.39 1.37 -13.67
CA ARG A 20 -5.17 1.66 -12.90
C ARG A 20 -5.45 1.92 -11.43
N THR A 21 -6.51 2.68 -11.15
CA THR A 21 -6.97 2.94 -9.78
C THR A 21 -7.41 1.65 -9.11
N GLY A 22 -8.21 0.83 -9.79
CA GLY A 22 -8.70 -0.45 -9.26
C GLY A 22 -7.59 -1.45 -8.99
N CYS A 23 -6.57 -1.56 -9.86
CA CYS A 23 -5.40 -2.39 -9.60
C CYS A 23 -4.66 -1.93 -8.34
N LEU A 24 -4.37 -0.63 -8.23
CA LEU A 24 -3.66 -0.07 -7.08
C LEU A 24 -4.45 -0.27 -5.77
N VAL A 25 -5.75 0.03 -5.78
CA VAL A 25 -6.63 -0.18 -4.62
C VAL A 25 -6.74 -1.67 -4.30
N GLY A 26 -6.83 -2.55 -5.30
CA GLY A 26 -6.87 -4.00 -5.10
C GLY A 26 -5.61 -4.54 -4.42
N CYS A 27 -4.43 -4.11 -4.86
CA CYS A 27 -3.16 -4.43 -4.18
C CYS A 27 -3.13 -3.88 -2.75
N PHE A 28 -3.65 -2.67 -2.54
CA PHE A 28 -3.77 -2.08 -1.21
C PHE A 28 -4.68 -2.91 -0.29
N ARG A 29 -5.81 -3.43 -0.80
CA ARG A 29 -6.67 -4.35 -0.03
C ARG A 29 -5.97 -5.65 0.33
N LYS A 30 -5.14 -6.19 -0.56
CA LYS A 30 -4.30 -7.36 -0.23
C LYS A 30 -3.33 -7.06 0.92
N LEU A 31 -2.72 -5.87 0.93
CA LEU A 31 -1.88 -5.42 2.06
C LEU A 31 -2.68 -5.25 3.36
N GLN A 32 -3.98 -4.96 3.27
CA GLN A 32 -4.91 -4.93 4.40
C GLN A 32 -5.44 -6.32 4.78
N ASN A 33 -4.88 -7.41 4.23
CA ASN A 33 -5.29 -8.79 4.45
C ASN A 33 -6.76 -9.11 4.08
N TRP A 34 -7.32 -8.42 3.09
CA TRP A 34 -8.62 -8.80 2.53
C TRP A 34 -8.51 -10.12 1.74
N CYS A 35 -9.54 -10.96 1.81
CA CYS A 35 -9.60 -12.16 0.97
C CYS A 35 -9.79 -11.79 -0.50
N LEU A 36 -9.21 -12.58 -1.41
CA LEU A 36 -9.14 -12.24 -2.83
C LEU A 36 -10.53 -12.07 -3.47
N SER A 37 -11.53 -12.83 -3.01
CA SER A 37 -12.92 -12.69 -3.46
C SER A 37 -13.50 -11.30 -3.17
N SER A 38 -13.33 -10.78 -1.96
CA SER A 38 -13.78 -9.43 -1.60
C SER A 38 -13.02 -8.33 -2.36
N VAL A 39 -11.72 -8.55 -2.62
CA VAL A 39 -10.93 -7.62 -3.45
C VAL A 39 -11.48 -7.57 -4.89
N PHE A 40 -11.78 -8.73 -5.46
CA PHE A 40 -12.37 -8.82 -6.80
C PHE A 40 -13.77 -8.24 -6.86
N GLU A 41 -14.60 -8.45 -5.84
CA GLU A 41 -15.93 -7.86 -5.77
C GLU A 41 -15.86 -6.32 -5.78
N GLU A 42 -14.97 -5.73 -4.96
CA GLU A 42 -14.74 -4.29 -4.94
C GLU A 42 -14.30 -3.77 -6.32
N TYR A 43 -13.31 -4.44 -6.93
CA TYR A 43 -12.85 -4.07 -8.27
C TYR A 43 -13.97 -4.10 -9.32
N HIS A 44 -14.78 -5.17 -9.35
CA HIS A 44 -15.88 -5.31 -10.31
C HIS A 44 -16.92 -4.19 -10.14
N ARG A 45 -17.27 -3.87 -8.88
CA ARG A 45 -18.21 -2.81 -8.55
C ARG A 45 -17.76 -1.47 -9.15
N TYR A 46 -16.49 -1.11 -8.99
CA TYR A 46 -15.95 0.17 -9.50
C TYR A 46 -15.57 0.14 -10.98
N ALA A 47 -15.29 -1.02 -11.56
CA ALA A 47 -15.06 -1.15 -13.00
C ALA A 47 -16.36 -0.88 -13.81
N ALA A 48 -17.53 -1.02 -13.20
CA ALA A 48 -18.86 -0.73 -13.77
C ALA A 48 -19.00 -1.28 -15.21
N GLY A 49 -18.96 -2.62 -15.32
CA GLY A 49 -19.12 -3.37 -16.57
C GLY A 49 -17.91 -3.35 -17.51
N LYS A 50 -16.81 -2.68 -17.14
CA LYS A 50 -15.57 -2.62 -17.94
C LYS A 50 -14.40 -3.31 -17.24
N SER A 51 -14.68 -4.39 -16.51
CA SER A 51 -13.65 -5.19 -15.85
C SER A 51 -12.73 -5.81 -16.90
N ARG A 52 -11.46 -5.99 -16.54
CA ARG A 52 -10.48 -6.66 -17.39
C ARG A 52 -9.90 -7.84 -16.63
N LEU A 53 -9.84 -8.99 -17.29
CA LEU A 53 -9.20 -10.17 -16.73
C LEU A 53 -7.72 -9.93 -16.42
N SER A 54 -7.04 -9.09 -17.23
CA SER A 54 -5.66 -8.68 -16.99
C SER A 54 -5.49 -7.98 -15.63
N ASP A 55 -6.46 -7.18 -15.23
CA ASP A 55 -6.40 -6.41 -13.97
C ASP A 55 -6.61 -7.35 -12.78
N LEU A 56 -7.55 -8.30 -12.89
CA LEU A 56 -7.77 -9.33 -11.87
C LEU A 56 -6.53 -10.21 -11.69
N LYS A 57 -5.94 -10.68 -12.80
CA LYS A 57 -4.69 -11.45 -12.79
C LYS A 57 -3.54 -10.67 -12.17
N PHE A 58 -3.43 -9.37 -12.50
CA PHE A 58 -2.43 -8.50 -11.90
C PHE A 58 -2.59 -8.43 -10.37
N ILE A 59 -3.81 -8.16 -9.89
CA ILE A 59 -4.13 -8.10 -8.46
C ILE A 59 -3.81 -9.45 -7.79
N GLU A 60 -4.21 -10.56 -8.38
CA GLU A 60 -3.93 -11.92 -7.88
C GLU A 60 -2.42 -12.17 -7.75
N SER A 61 -1.67 -11.89 -8.81
CA SER A 61 -0.22 -12.14 -8.88
C SER A 61 0.64 -11.20 -8.05
N PHE A 62 0.08 -10.08 -7.56
CA PHE A 62 0.84 -9.10 -6.82
C PHE A 62 1.31 -9.67 -5.47
N ASP A 63 2.61 -9.91 -5.32
CA ASP A 63 3.18 -10.40 -4.07
C ASP A 63 3.29 -9.26 -3.04
N VAL A 64 2.48 -9.34 -1.98
CA VAL A 64 2.48 -8.36 -0.91
C VAL A 64 3.70 -8.47 0.00
N ASN A 65 4.37 -9.63 0.04
CA ASN A 65 5.50 -9.85 0.94
C ASN A 65 6.68 -8.95 0.61
N CYS A 66 6.96 -8.74 -0.69
CA CYS A 66 8.03 -7.84 -1.12
C CYS A 66 7.84 -6.41 -0.59
N MET A 67 6.59 -5.93 -0.54
CA MET A 67 6.24 -4.61 -0.01
C MET A 67 6.33 -4.58 1.51
N THR A 68 5.85 -5.62 2.19
CA THR A 68 5.97 -5.76 3.64
C THR A 68 7.42 -5.75 4.08
N ASP A 69 8.29 -6.51 3.42
CA ASP A 69 9.73 -6.55 3.71
C ASP A 69 10.39 -5.19 3.50
N CYS A 70 10.05 -4.49 2.41
CA CYS A 70 10.56 -3.15 2.16
C CYS A 70 10.08 -2.16 3.22
N LEU A 71 8.80 -2.20 3.60
CA LEU A 71 8.25 -1.34 4.65
C LEU A 71 8.89 -1.63 6.00
N LEU A 72 9.04 -2.90 6.37
CA LEU A 72 9.75 -3.30 7.59
C LEU A 72 11.18 -2.78 7.56
N ARG A 73 11.93 -2.99 6.47
CA ARG A 73 13.31 -2.46 6.33
C ARG A 73 13.37 -0.95 6.48
N LEU A 74 12.45 -0.21 5.85
CA LEU A 74 12.37 1.23 5.97
C LEU A 74 12.07 1.62 7.42
N ILE A 75 11.06 1.02 8.05
CA ILE A 75 10.69 1.26 9.45
C ILE A 75 11.88 0.99 10.38
N TYR A 76 12.56 -0.15 10.21
CA TYR A 76 13.77 -0.49 10.97
C TYR A 76 14.91 0.51 10.75
N HIS A 77 15.14 0.94 9.51
CA HIS A 77 16.13 1.97 9.21
C HIS A 77 15.75 3.32 9.85
N TYR A 78 14.50 3.75 9.73
CA TYR A 78 13.99 4.97 10.36
C TYR A 78 14.09 4.91 11.89
N HIS A 79 13.75 3.78 12.52
CA HIS A 79 13.91 3.60 13.96
C HIS A 79 15.37 3.52 14.39
N GLY A 80 16.24 2.90 13.59
CA GLY A 80 17.69 2.89 13.82
C GLY A 80 18.30 4.29 13.72
N CYS A 81 17.87 5.08 12.73
CA CYS A 81 18.20 6.50 12.60
C CYS A 81 17.66 7.32 13.78
N LEU A 82 16.43 7.07 14.24
CA LEU A 82 15.85 7.73 15.40
C LEU A 82 16.60 7.38 16.70
N GLN A 83 17.04 6.13 16.86
CA GLN A 83 17.89 5.72 17.99
C GLN A 83 19.29 6.39 17.94
N LYS A 84 19.91 6.50 16.76
CA LYS A 84 21.16 7.26 16.57
C LYS A 84 20.96 8.75 16.85
N SER A 85 19.86 9.34 16.39
CA SER A 85 19.51 10.74 16.66
C SER A 85 19.27 11.01 18.15
N LYS A 86 18.61 10.09 18.87
CA LYS A 86 18.48 10.16 20.34
C LYS A 86 19.83 10.03 21.07
N ARG A 87 20.76 9.20 20.57
CA ARG A 87 22.14 9.13 21.10
C ARG A 87 22.93 10.41 20.85
N LEU A 88 22.80 11.00 19.67
CA LEU A 88 23.45 12.28 19.33
C LEU A 88 22.89 13.44 20.17
N ALA A 89 21.60 13.44 20.49
CA ALA A 89 20.99 14.40 21.40
C ALA A 89 21.40 14.23 22.88
N TYR A 90 22.01 13.12 23.26
CA TYR A 90 22.52 12.86 24.60
C TYR A 90 24.06 13.03 24.71
N SER A 91 24.73 13.36 23.60
CA SER A 91 26.19 13.55 23.56
C SER A 91 26.63 15.02 23.58
N GLU A 92 25.69 15.96 23.66
CA GLU A 92 25.97 17.39 23.84
C GLU A 92 25.57 17.86 25.26
N ARG A 93 26.08 17.19 26.28
CA ARG A 93 26.11 17.70 27.65
C ARG A 93 27.36 17.25 28.39
#